data_AF-A0A958XZ10-F1
#
_entry.id   AF-A0A958XZ10-F1
#
_cell.length_a   1.000
_cell.length_b   1.000
_cell.length_c   1.000
_cell.angle_alpha   90.00
_cell.angle_beta   90.00
_cell.angle_gamma   90.00
#
_symmetry.space_group_name_H-M   'P 1'
#
loop_
_entity.id
_entity.type
_entity.pdbx_description
1 polymer ?
#
loop_
_entity_poly.entity_id
_entity_poly.type
_entity_poly.pdbx_seq_one_letter_code
_entity_poly.pdbx_strand_id
1 'polypeptide(L)' 'MDHQSRLGEVHGPSTGFELPDGSFKQPDAAWISNDRVTALKEAGEEAFVTIVPDFVAEIRSGSDPLRKLRQKKTGT' A
#
# COMPACT_ATOMS: atom_id res chain seq x y z
N MET A 1 3.85 25.16 12.11
CA MET A 1 2.49 24.95 11.55
C MET A 1 2.61 23.77 10.60
N ASP A 2 2.12 22.60 11.03
CA ASP A 2 2.10 21.43 10.16
C ASP A 2 1.08 21.65 9.05
N HIS A 3 1.52 21.55 7.80
CA HIS A 3 0.65 21.54 6.64
C HIS A 3 0.10 20.12 6.47
N GLN A 4 -0.79 19.69 7.38
CA GLN A 4 -1.50 18.41 7.25
C GLN A 4 -2.66 18.57 6.26
N SER A 5 -2.35 18.58 4.96
CA SER A 5 -3.37 18.35 3.94
C SER A 5 -3.77 16.88 3.98
N ARG A 6 -5.06 16.58 4.21
CA ARG A 6 -5.58 15.21 4.25
C ARG A 6 -5.78 14.68 2.82
N LEU A 7 -4.67 14.42 2.13
CA LEU A 7 -4.63 14.11 0.68
C LEU A 7 -4.99 12.67 0.31
N GLY A 8 -5.16 11.78 1.29
CA GLY A 8 -5.40 10.36 1.06
C GLY A 8 -5.64 9.57 2.34
N GLU A 9 -5.81 8.27 2.17
CA GLU A 9 -5.99 7.28 3.23
C GLU A 9 -4.68 6.50 3.49
N VAL A 10 -4.35 6.26 4.76
CA VAL A 10 -3.19 5.46 5.18
C VAL A 10 -3.68 4.10 5.65
N HIS A 11 -3.03 3.05 5.16
CA HIS A 11 -3.28 1.66 5.53
C HIS A 11 -2.10 1.09 6.31
N GLY A 12 -2.40 0.38 7.39
CA GLY A 12 -1.41 -0.22 8.28
C GLY A 12 -0.99 -1.64 7.87
N PRO A 13 -0.15 -2.30 8.68
CA PRO A 13 0.48 -3.58 8.35
C PRO A 13 -0.49 -4.77 8.29
N SER A 14 -1.75 -4.60 8.68
CA SER A 14 -2.80 -5.61 8.56
C SER A 14 -3.54 -5.55 7.23
N THR A 15 -3.22 -4.59 6.36
CA THR A 15 -3.84 -4.43 5.04
C THR A 15 -2.97 -5.07 3.98
N GLY A 16 -3.53 -6.03 3.26
CA GLY A 16 -2.91 -6.62 2.08
C GLY A 16 -3.52 -6.08 0.79
N PHE A 17 -2.71 -6.09 -0.27
CA PHE A 17 -3.04 -5.59 -1.59
C PHE A 17 -2.77 -6.68 -2.61
N GLU A 18 -3.79 -7.03 -3.39
CA GLU A 18 -3.63 -7.81 -4.60
C GLU A 18 -3.22 -6.88 -5.73
N LEU A 19 -2.12 -7.19 -6.41
CA LEU A 19 -1.63 -6.41 -7.53
C LEU A 19 -2.20 -6.97 -8.85
N PRO A 20 -2.19 -6.20 -9.95
CA PRO A 20 -2.72 -6.65 -11.24
C PRO A 20 -2.05 -7.91 -11.81
N ASP A 21 -0.86 -8.26 -11.34
CA ASP A 21 -0.15 -9.50 -11.70
C ASP A 21 -0.58 -10.72 -10.86
N GLY A 22 -1.56 -10.56 -9.97
CA GLY A 22 -2.04 -11.59 -9.04
C GLY A 22 -1.15 -11.78 -7.82
N SER A 23 -0.07 -11.01 -7.67
CA SER A 23 0.78 -11.07 -6.48
C SER A 23 0.13 -10.34 -5.29
N PHE A 24 0.34 -10.88 -4.09
CA PHE A 24 -0.18 -10.29 -2.86
C PHE A 24 0.95 -9.63 -2.05
N LYS A 25 0.74 -8.38 -1.63
CA LYS A 25 1.71 -7.60 -0.86
C LYS A 25 1.07 -7.00 0.39
N GLN A 26 1.77 -7.06 1.52
CA GLN A 26 1.32 -6.52 2.80
C GLN A 26 2.43 -5.64 3.39
N PRO A 27 2.51 -4.35 2.99
CA PRO A 27 3.55 -3.44 3.45
C PRO A 27 3.31 -2.99 4.89
N ASP A 28 4.36 -2.49 5.56
CA ASP A 28 4.20 -1.96 6.92
C ASP A 28 3.34 -0.70 6.97
N ALA A 29 3.37 0.11 5.91
CA ALA A 29 2.40 1.16 5.65
C ALA A 29 2.19 1.36 4.14
N ALA A 30 0.97 1.69 3.76
CA ALA A 30 0.61 2.09 2.40
C ALA A 30 -0.22 3.37 2.42
N TRP A 31 -0.17 4.14 1.33
CA TRP A 31 -0.97 5.35 1.16
C TRP A 31 -1.61 5.38 -0.22
N ILE A 32 -2.87 5.81 -0.27
CA ILE A 32 -3.66 5.96 -1.48
C ILE A 32 -4.29 7.36 -1.49
N SER A 33 -4.16 8.07 -2.59
CA SER A 33 -4.76 9.38 -2.82
C SER A 33 -6.30 9.35 -2.74
N ASN A 34 -6.90 10.45 -2.25
CA ASN A 34 -8.36 10.55 -2.12
C ASN A 34 -9.11 10.33 -3.45
N ASP A 35 -8.54 10.79 -4.57
CA ASP A 35 -9.14 10.65 -5.89
C ASP A 35 -9.28 9.17 -6.26
N ARG A 36 -8.25 8.37 -5.99
CA ARG A 36 -8.28 6.92 -6.25
C ARG A 36 -9.21 6.19 -5.29
N VAL A 37 -9.22 6.56 -4.01
CA VAL A 37 -10.17 5.96 -3.05
C VAL A 37 -11.61 6.26 -3.44
N THR A 38 -11.91 7.49 -3.87
CA THR A 38 -13.26 7.87 -4.33
C THR A 38 -13.67 7.05 -5.53
N ALA A 39 -12.80 6.93 -6.54
CA ALA A 39 -13.08 6.13 -7.74
C ALA A 39 -13.37 4.66 -7.41
N LEU A 40 -12.68 4.07 -6.43
CA LEU A 40 -12.94 2.71 -5.97
C LEU A 40 -14.31 2.54 -5.30
N LYS A 41 -14.67 3.49 -4.43
CA LYS A 41 -15.99 3.49 -3.77
C LYS A 41 -17.11 3.63 -4.79
N GLU A 42 -16.93 4.47 -5.81
CA GLU A 42 -17.88 4.62 -6.92
C GLU A 42 -17.99 3.36 -7.79
N ALA A 43 -16.90 2.61 -7.95
CA ALA A 43 -16.89 1.34 -8.66
C ALA A 43 -17.56 0.19 -7.88
N GLY A 44 -17.89 0.37 -6.60
CA GLY A 44 -18.53 -0.64 -5.76
C GLY A 44 -17.60 -1.76 -5.29
N GLU A 45 -16.28 -1.53 -5.30
CA GLU A 45 -15.32 -2.53 -4.83
C GLU A 45 -15.23 -2.53 -3.30
N GLU A 46 -15.89 -3.50 -2.66
CA GLU A 46 -15.80 -3.72 -1.22
C GLU A 46 -14.59 -4.63 -0.88
N ALA A 47 -13.62 -4.05 -0.19
CA ALA A 47 -12.60 -4.71 0.63
C ALA A 47 -11.47 -5.53 -0.04
N PHE A 48 -11.59 -6.01 -1.27
CA PHE A 48 -10.51 -6.73 -1.99
C PHE A 48 -10.12 -6.01 -3.26
N VAL A 49 -9.71 -4.76 -3.08
CA VAL A 49 -9.36 -3.95 -4.23
C VAL A 49 -8.03 -4.46 -4.77
N THR A 50 -8.04 -4.88 -6.03
CA THR A 50 -6.83 -5.02 -6.83
C THR A 50 -6.25 -3.63 -7.11
N ILE A 51 -5.76 -2.95 -6.07
CA ILE A 51 -5.18 -1.61 -6.17
C ILE A 51 -3.70 -1.66 -5.82
N VAL A 52 -2.92 -1.09 -6.72
CA VAL A 52 -1.53 -0.72 -6.45
C VAL A 52 -1.54 0.58 -5.65
N PRO A 53 -1.06 0.60 -4.39
CA PRO A 53 -0.96 1.84 -3.62
C PRO A 53 -0.07 2.87 -4.31
N ASP A 54 -0.35 4.17 -4.10
CA ASP A 54 0.48 5.24 -4.64
C ASP A 54 1.87 5.26 -3.98
N PHE A 55 1.94 4.86 -2.71
CA PHE A 55 3.17 4.76 -1.96
C PHE A 55 3.14 3.62 -0.94
N VAL A 56 4.28 2.96 -0.73
CA VAL A 56 4.49 1.96 0.32
C VAL A 56 5.76 2.23 1.11
N ALA A 57 5.69 2.06 2.42
CA ALA A 57 6.82 2.06 3.32
C ALA A 57 7.03 0.68 3.93
N GLU A 58 8.29 0.29 4.08
CA GLU A 58 8.71 -0.98 4.66
C GLU A 58 9.82 -0.69 5.66
N ILE A 59 9.65 -1.21 6.87
CA ILE A 59 10.56 -1.05 7.99
C ILE A 59 11.41 -2.32 8.07
N ARG A 60 12.73 -2.17 7.96
CA ARG A 60 13.64 -3.30 8.15
C ARG A 60 13.76 -3.64 9.63
N SER A 61 13.55 -4.90 10.00
CA SER A 61 14.02 -5.37 11.31
C SER A 61 15.55 -5.44 11.35
N GLY A 62 16.15 -5.30 12.53
CA GLY A 62 17.62 -5.40 12.70
C GLY A 62 18.18 -6.78 12.30
N SER A 63 17.35 -7.82 12.37
CA SER A 63 17.67 -9.21 12.03
C SER A 63 17.46 -9.56 10.55
N ASP A 64 16.72 -8.74 9.78
CA ASP A 64 16.40 -9.07 8.39
C ASP A 64 17.51 -8.67 7.41
N PRO A 65 17.92 -9.58 6.49
CA PRO A 65 18.83 -9.23 5.42
C PRO A 65 18.24 -8.15 4.51
N LEU A 66 19.03 -7.14 4.15
CA LEU A 66 18.60 -6.05 3.25
C LEU A 66 18.01 -6.57 1.91
N ARG A 67 18.56 -7.68 1.40
CA ARG A 67 18.07 -8.31 0.16
C ARG A 67 16.61 -8.77 0.28
N LYS A 68 16.23 -9.33 1.44
CA LYS A 68 14.86 -9.80 1.70
C LYS A 68 13.87 -8.62 1.68
N LEU A 69 14.24 -7.49 2.29
CA LEU A 69 13.41 -6.28 2.26
C LEU A 69 13.27 -5.70 0.85
N ARG A 70 14.35 -5.70 0.06
CA ARG A 70 14.32 -5.17 -1.32
C ARG A 70 13.40 -5.99 -2.24
N GLN A 71 13.39 -7.32 -2.09
CA GLN A 71 12.48 -8.18 -2.85
C GLN A 71 11.01 -7.88 -2.58
N LYS A 72 10.65 -7.47 -1.34
CA LYS A 72 9.28 -7.07 -1.00
C LYS A 72 8.80 -5.89 -1.85
N LYS A 73 9.70 -4.95 -2.19
CA LYS A 73 9.42 -3.73 -2.98
C LYS A 73 9.47 -3.92 -4.50
N THR A 74 9.92 -5.06 -5.01
CA THR A 74 10.13 -5.25 -6.45
C THR A 74 9.05 -6.20 -6.99
N GLY A 75 8.39 -5.83 -8.08
CA GLY A 75 7.52 -6.74 -8.84
C GLY A 75 8.37 -7.80 -9.56
N THR A 76 7.91 -9.04 -9.59
CA THR A 76 8.46 -10.10 -10.43
C THR A 76 7.30 -10.78 -11.10
#